data_AF-S7VIR3-F1
#
_entry.id   AF-S7VIR3-F1
#
_cell.length_a   1.000
_cell.length_b   1.000
_cell.length_c   1.000
_cell.angle_alpha   90.00
_cell.angle_beta   90.00
_cell.angle_gamma   90.00
#
_symmetry.space_group_name_H-M   'P 1'
#
loop_
_entity.id
_entity.type
_entity.pdbx_description
1 polymer ?
#
loop_
_entity_poly.entity_id
_entity_poly.type
_entity_poly.pdbx_seq_one_letter_code
_entity_poly.pdbx_strand_id
1 'polypeptide(L)'
;MTASISKTALALLLVVLQVPDIRTTNRILALGGRELNPAVRLLMRLGPRWWWPKLVLAGVAAYWLAASSDPEAVWLLGLVDLAYLGVVLSNLRQMKRLERRARP
;
A
#
# COMPACT_ATOMS: atom_id res chain seq x y z
N MET A 1 -8.29 30.25 -5.17
CA MET A 1 -8.08 29.02 -5.96
C MET A 1 -7.83 27.87 -5.01
N THR A 2 -8.86 27.12 -4.64
CA THR A 2 -8.67 25.81 -3.99
C THR A 2 -8.17 24.85 -5.06
N ALA A 3 -6.95 24.33 -4.92
CA ALA A 3 -6.45 23.30 -5.82
C ALA A 3 -7.38 22.09 -5.75
N SER A 4 -8.20 21.87 -6.79
CA SER A 4 -9.03 20.68 -6.87
C SER A 4 -8.10 19.49 -7.11
N ILE A 5 -7.96 18.61 -6.13
CA ILE A 5 -7.22 17.36 -6.28
C ILE A 5 -7.95 16.51 -7.33
N SER A 6 -7.25 16.09 -8.38
CA SER A 6 -7.85 15.30 -9.46
C SER A 6 -7.95 13.82 -9.07
N LYS A 7 -8.99 13.12 -9.55
CA LYS A 7 -9.14 11.66 -9.39
C LYS A 7 -7.91 10.91 -9.88
N THR A 8 -7.34 11.34 -11.00
CA THR A 8 -6.12 10.77 -11.56
C THR A 8 -4.93 10.87 -10.60
N ALA A 9 -4.76 12.01 -9.91
CA ALA A 9 -3.67 12.17 -8.96
C ALA A 9 -3.81 11.22 -7.77
N LEU A 10 -5.02 11.07 -7.21
CA LEU A 10 -5.28 10.13 -6.12
C LEU A 10 -5.14 8.67 -6.58
N ALA A 11 -5.65 8.32 -7.76
CA ALA A 11 -5.48 6.99 -8.33
C ALA A 11 -3.99 6.63 -8.55
N LEU A 12 -3.17 7.58 -9.01
CA LEU A 12 -1.73 7.39 -9.12
C LEU A 12 -1.07 7.26 -7.73
N LEU A 13 -1.49 8.07 -6.75
CA LEU A 13 -1.01 7.98 -5.38
C LEU A 13 -1.28 6.60 -4.79
N LEU A 14 -2.47 6.04 -4.99
CA LEU A 14 -2.86 4.70 -4.53
C LEU A 14 -1.88 3.63 -5.01
N VAL A 15 -1.50 3.68 -6.29
CA VAL A 15 -0.55 2.73 -6.89
C VAL A 15 0.86 2.96 -6.34
N VAL A 16 1.30 4.22 -6.23
CA VAL A 16 2.62 4.58 -5.70
C VAL A 16 2.78 4.14 -4.24
N LEU A 17 1.74 4.27 -3.41
CA LEU A 17 1.75 3.85 -2.01
C LEU A 17 1.93 2.34 -1.82
N GLN A 18 1.64 1.51 -2.83
CA GLN A 18 1.90 0.07 -2.75
C GLN A 18 3.41 -0.24 -2.73
N VAL A 19 4.25 0.57 -3.37
CA VAL A 19 5.69 0.34 -3.46
C VAL A 19 6.39 0.38 -2.09
N PRO A 20 6.26 1.44 -1.26
CA PRO A 20 6.85 1.45 0.06
C PRO A 20 6.23 0.38 0.97
N ASP A 21 4.94 0.07 0.84
CA ASP A 21 4.30 -1.04 1.57
C ASP A 21 5.01 -2.38 1.27
N ILE A 22 5.11 -2.77 -0.01
CA ILE A 22 5.78 -4.02 -0.42
C ILE A 22 7.24 -4.06 0.04
N ARG A 23 7.98 -2.95 -0.15
CA ARG A 23 9.40 -2.87 0.26
C ARG A 23 9.57 -3.02 1.76
N THR A 24 8.75 -2.33 2.54
CA THR A 24 8.82 -2.39 4.01
C THR A 24 8.40 -3.74 4.55
N THR A 25 7.36 -4.37 4.00
CA THR A 25 6.96 -5.75 4.37
C THR A 25 8.09 -6.75 4.10
N ASN A 26 8.68 -6.74 2.91
CA ASN A 26 9.81 -7.64 2.59
C ASN A 26 11.00 -7.42 3.54
N ARG A 27 11.31 -6.16 3.88
CA ARG A 27 12.38 -5.83 4.82
C ARG A 27 12.06 -6.30 6.24
N ILE A 28 10.83 -6.11 6.72
CA ILE A 28 10.36 -6.60 8.02
C ILE A 28 10.52 -8.12 8.12
N LEU A 29 10.09 -8.85 7.08
CA LEU A 29 10.23 -10.31 7.03
C LEU A 29 11.70 -10.75 7.03
N ALA A 30 12.56 -10.06 6.28
CA ALA A 30 14.00 -10.34 6.27
C ALA A 30 14.68 -10.09 7.62
N LEU A 31 14.13 -9.20 8.46
CA LEU A 31 14.58 -8.93 9.83
C LEU A 31 13.97 -9.90 10.86
N GLY A 32 13.27 -10.96 10.44
CA GLY A 32 12.62 -11.92 11.35
C GLY A 32 11.27 -11.46 11.90
N GLY A 33 10.70 -10.38 11.35
CA GLY A 33 9.34 -9.96 11.63
C GLY A 33 8.29 -10.91 11.04
N ARG A 34 7.02 -10.69 11.38
CA ARG A 34 5.88 -11.48 10.88
C ARG A 34 4.84 -10.57 10.23
N GLU A 35 4.23 -11.06 9.14
CA GLU A 35 3.07 -10.44 8.52
C GLU A 35 1.80 -10.78 9.33
N LEU A 36 1.07 -9.76 9.78
CA LEU A 36 -0.13 -9.93 10.59
C LEU A 36 -1.38 -10.09 9.73
N ASN A 37 -1.38 -9.54 8.51
CA ASN A 37 -2.51 -9.61 7.60
C ASN A 37 -2.66 -11.04 7.03
N PRO A 38 -3.76 -11.77 7.34
CA PRO A 38 -3.96 -13.14 6.87
C PRO A 38 -4.06 -13.25 5.35
N ALA A 39 -4.62 -12.25 4.67
CA ALA A 39 -4.71 -12.24 3.21
C ALA A 39 -3.33 -12.09 2.56
N VAL A 40 -2.49 -11.20 3.10
CA VAL A 40 -1.11 -11.04 2.61
C VAL A 40 -0.29 -12.31 2.87
N ARG A 41 -0.46 -12.96 4.04
CA ARG A 41 0.17 -14.27 4.31
C ARG A 41 -0.26 -15.34 3.32
N LEU A 42 -1.52 -15.33 2.88
CA LEU A 42 -1.99 -16.25 1.84
C LEU A 42 -1.30 -15.97 0.51
N LEU A 43 -1.19 -14.70 0.10
CA LEU A 43 -0.49 -14.30 -1.12
C LEU A 43 1.00 -14.68 -1.07
N MET A 44 1.64 -14.63 0.09
CA MET A 44 3.04 -15.03 0.28
C MET A 44 3.30 -16.50 -0.07
N ARG A 45 2.27 -17.36 -0.06
CA ARG A 45 2.39 -18.76 -0.53
C ARG A 45 2.63 -18.88 -2.03
N LEU A 46 2.39 -17.81 -2.80
CA LEU A 46 2.69 -17.73 -4.24
C LEU A 46 4.18 -17.48 -4.52
N GLY A 47 5.02 -17.40 -3.48
CA GLY A 47 6.46 -17.26 -3.61
C GLY A 47 6.94 -15.81 -3.75
N PRO A 48 8.11 -15.57 -4.39
CA PRO A 48 8.76 -14.25 -4.44
C PRO A 48 7.93 -13.15 -5.10
N ARG A 49 6.89 -13.52 -5.86
CA ARG A 49 6.00 -12.61 -6.58
C ARG A 49 4.65 -12.41 -5.88
N TRP A 50 4.57 -12.68 -4.57
CA TRP A 50 3.36 -12.50 -3.76
C TRP A 50 2.73 -11.09 -3.86
N TRP A 51 3.56 -10.08 -4.17
CA TRP A 51 3.14 -8.70 -4.32
C TRP A 51 2.40 -8.42 -5.63
N TRP A 52 2.54 -9.28 -6.65
CA TRP A 52 1.96 -9.05 -7.97
C TRP A 52 0.43 -8.94 -7.95
N PRO A 53 -0.32 -9.89 -7.33
CA PRO A 53 -1.78 -9.74 -7.20
C PRO A 53 -2.20 -8.45 -6.49
N LYS A 54 -1.43 -8.00 -5.50
CA LYS A 54 -1.72 -6.75 -4.77
C LYS A 54 -1.60 -5.53 -5.68
N LEU A 55 -0.53 -5.45 -6.48
CA LEU A 55 -0.35 -4.36 -7.44
C LEU A 55 -1.41 -4.38 -8.54
N VAL A 56 -1.75 -5.56 -9.06
CA VAL A 56 -2.80 -5.69 -10.08
C VAL A 56 -4.13 -5.20 -9.54
N LEU A 57 -4.54 -5.65 -8.35
CA LEU A 57 -5.78 -5.22 -7.73
C LEU A 57 -5.80 -3.70 -7.47
N ALA A 58 -4.71 -3.14 -6.94
CA ALA A 58 -4.60 -1.69 -6.73
C ALA A 58 -4.67 -0.91 -8.06
N GLY A 59 -4.00 -1.38 -9.11
CA GLY A 59 -4.01 -0.75 -10.43
C GLY A 59 -5.38 -0.82 -11.11
N VAL A 60 -6.08 -1.95 -11.04
CA VAL A 60 -7.44 -2.11 -11.58
C VAL A 60 -8.41 -1.22 -10.83
N ALA A 61 -8.36 -1.19 -9.49
CA ALA A 61 -9.21 -0.31 -8.69
C ALA A 61 -8.94 1.17 -8.98
N ALA A 62 -7.67 1.57 -9.06
CA ALA A 62 -7.26 2.92 -9.41
C ALA A 62 -7.78 3.34 -10.80
N TYR A 63 -7.61 2.48 -11.80
CA TYR A 63 -8.11 2.72 -13.16
C TYR A 63 -9.63 2.87 -13.19
N TRP A 64 -10.35 1.93 -12.57
CA TRP A 64 -11.81 1.92 -12.58
C TRP A 64 -12.41 3.16 -11.89
N LEU A 65 -11.87 3.52 -10.71
CA LEU A 65 -12.32 4.72 -9.98
C LEU A 65 -11.95 6.02 -10.71
N ALA A 66 -10.77 6.08 -11.33
CA ALA A 66 -10.38 7.24 -12.13
C ALA A 66 -11.25 7.42 -13.39
N ALA A 67 -11.65 6.33 -14.02
CA ALA A 67 -12.51 6.31 -15.21
C ALA A 67 -14.00 6.52 -14.90
N SER A 68 -14.41 6.37 -13.63
CA SER A 68 -15.80 6.56 -13.22
C SER A 68 -16.27 8.00 -13.40
N SER A 69 -17.53 8.21 -13.78
CA SER A 69 -18.20 9.51 -13.77
C SER A 69 -18.72 9.90 -12.38
N ASP A 70 -18.58 9.01 -11.39
CA ASP A 70 -19.04 9.23 -10.02
C ASP A 70 -18.22 10.35 -9.34
N PRO A 71 -18.88 11.40 -8.82
CA PRO A 71 -18.21 12.43 -8.02
C PRO A 71 -17.69 11.91 -6.67
N GLU A 72 -18.31 10.88 -6.08
CA GLU A 72 -17.89 10.32 -4.79
C GLU A 72 -16.56 9.56 -4.88
N ALA A 73 -16.14 9.16 -6.09
CA ALA A 73 -14.88 8.47 -6.32
C ALA A 73 -13.65 9.26 -5.83
N VAL A 74 -13.71 10.60 -5.83
CA VAL A 74 -12.63 11.45 -5.26
C VAL A 74 -12.49 11.19 -3.75
N TRP A 75 -13.61 11.18 -3.02
CA TRP A 75 -13.62 10.96 -1.58
C TRP A 75 -13.18 9.55 -1.23
N LEU A 76 -13.67 8.56 -1.98
CA LEU A 76 -13.28 7.17 -1.78
C LEU A 76 -11.78 6.96 -2.01
N LEU A 77 -11.24 7.47 -3.13
CA LEU A 77 -9.81 7.40 -3.41
C LEU A 77 -8.98 8.08 -2.32
N GLY A 78 -9.38 9.29 -1.90
CA GLY A 78 -8.69 10.02 -0.82
C GLY A 78 -8.71 9.25 0.50
N LEU A 79 -9.84 8.63 0.88
CA LEU A 79 -9.94 7.83 2.09
C LEU A 79 -9.05 6.58 2.02
N VAL A 80 -9.04 5.90 0.87
CA VAL A 80 -8.21 4.71 0.65
C VAL A 80 -6.72 5.08 0.68
N ASP A 81 -6.33 6.20 0.08
CA ASP A 81 -4.95 6.71 0.14
C ASP A 81 -4.51 7.02 1.57
N LEU A 82 -5.36 7.67 2.36
CA LEU A 82 -5.09 7.93 3.78
C LEU A 82 -4.92 6.63 4.58
N ALA A 83 -5.76 5.62 4.31
CA ALA A 83 -5.62 4.31 4.94
C ALA A 83 -4.30 3.64 4.55
N TYR A 84 -3.91 3.65 3.26
CA TYR A 84 -2.65 3.10 2.80
C TYR A 84 -1.43 3.86 3.33
N LEU A 85 -1.53 5.18 3.46
CA LEU A 85 -0.50 5.98 4.11
C LEU A 85 -0.32 5.53 5.57
N GLY A 86 -1.41 5.28 6.29
CA GLY A 86 -1.40 4.70 7.64
C GLY A 86 -0.67 3.35 7.69
N VAL A 87 -0.93 2.46 6.72
CA VAL A 87 -0.23 1.17 6.58
C VAL A 87 1.26 1.37 6.35
N VAL A 88 1.66 2.24 5.40
CA VAL A 88 3.07 2.54 5.12
C VAL A 88 3.78 3.08 6.35
N LEU A 89 3.16 4.02 7.07
CA LEU A 89 3.72 4.57 8.31
C LEU A 89 3.84 3.50 9.41
N SER A 90 2.85 2.61 9.53
CA SER A 90 2.89 1.48 10.47
C SER A 90 4.07 0.55 10.17
N ASN A 91 4.24 0.16 8.89
CA ASN A 91 5.34 -0.69 8.46
C ASN A 91 6.70 -0.02 8.66
N LEU A 92 6.84 1.27 8.33
CA LEU A 92 8.07 2.03 8.58
C LEU A 92 8.44 2.07 10.07
N ARG A 93 7.45 2.25 10.96
CA ARG A 93 7.67 2.22 12.41
C ARG A 93 8.08 0.82 12.87
N GLN A 94 7.44 -0.23 12.38
CA GLN A 94 7.79 -1.62 12.69
C GLN A 94 9.19 -1.98 12.22
N MET A 95 9.53 -1.62 10.98
CA MET A 95 10.85 -1.83 10.40
C MET A 95 11.94 -1.15 11.24
N LYS A 96 11.77 0.13 11.56
CA LYS A 96 12.73 0.87 12.42
C LYS A 96 12.90 0.22 13.80
N ARG A 97 11.84 -0.32 14.40
CA ARG A 97 11.92 -1.04 15.69
C ARG A 97 12.75 -2.32 15.57
N LEU A 98 12.57 -3.09 14.49
CA LEU A 98 13.33 -4.31 14.25
C LEU A 98 14.80 -4.03 13.92
N GLU A 99 15.08 -3.02 13.09
CA GLU A 99 16.45 -2.60 12.76
C GLU A 99 17.24 -2.16 14.01
N ARG A 100 16.59 -1.47 14.96
CA ARG A 100 17.23 -1.10 16.23
C ARG A 100 17.57 -2.31 17.11
N ARG A 101 16.78 -3.37 17.07
CA ARG A 101 17.03 -4.62 17.82
C ARG A 101 18.10 -5.49 17.19
N ALA A 102 18.29 -5.37 15.88
CA ALA A 102 19.28 -6.13 15.12
C ALA A 102 20.68 -5.46 15.10
N ARG A 103 20.82 -4.25 15.65
CA ARG A 103 22.14 -3.63 15.82
C ARG A 103 22.85 -4.29 17.01
N PRO A 104 24.11 -4.75 16.84
CA PRO A 104 24.90 -5.37 17.90
C PRO A 104 25.26 -4.38 19.00
#